data_AF-A0A0V0YNF6-F1
#
_entry.id   AF-A0A0V0YNF6-F1
#
_cell.length_a   1.000
_cell.length_b   1.000
_cell.length_c   1.000
_cell.angle_alpha   90.00
_cell.angle_beta   90.00
_cell.angle_gamma   90.00
#
_symmetry.space_group_name_H-M   'P 1'
#
loop_
_entity.id
_entity.type
_entity.pdbx_description
1 polymer ?
#
loop_
_entity_poly.entity_id
_entity_poly.type
_entity_poly.pdbx_seq_one_letter_code
_entity_poly.pdbx_strand_id
1 'polypeptide(L)' 'MTASKTGKVFLLIDNAPCHPNAQDLERKDGKFKAMFLPPNATSLIQPMDQRLIHALKQRYKKELI' A
#
# COMPACT_ATOMS: atom_id res chain seq x y z
N MET A 1 16.71 -8.76 20.97
CA MET A 1 16.72 -9.47 19.67
C MET A 1 15.28 -9.82 19.34
N THR A 2 14.61 -9.04 18.50
CA THR A 2 13.24 -9.34 18.07
C THR A 2 13.30 -10.44 17.02
N ALA A 3 12.57 -11.55 17.22
CA ALA A 3 12.52 -12.63 16.25
C ALA A 3 12.00 -12.09 14.91
N SER A 4 12.74 -12.32 13.82
CA SER A 4 12.28 -12.00 12.47
C SER A 4 11.02 -12.81 12.17
N LYS A 5 9.87 -12.14 12.05
CA LYS A 5 8.64 -12.78 11.59
C LYS A 5 8.83 -13.25 10.15
N THR A 6 8.59 -14.54 9.92
CA THR A 6 8.57 -15.14 8.59
C THR A 6 7.13 -15.51 8.24
N GLY A 7 6.75 -15.32 6.98
CA GLY A 7 5.38 -15.56 6.54
C GLY A 7 5.19 -15.20 5.08
N LYS A 8 4.01 -15.55 4.56
CA LYS A 8 3.57 -15.07 3.25
C LYS A 8 3.15 -13.61 3.39
N VAL A 9 3.62 -12.78 2.48
CA VAL A 9 3.36 -11.34 2.42
C VAL A 9 2.71 -11.03 1.09
N PHE A 10 1.69 -10.17 1.13
CA PHE A 10 1.00 -9.66 -0.03
C PHE A 10 1.13 -8.15 -0.06
N LEU A 11 1.67 -7.62 -1.15
CA LEU A 11 1.83 -6.19 -1.40
C LEU A 11 0.69 -5.71 -2.30
N LEU A 12 -0.19 -4.88 -1.76
CA LEU A 12 -1.24 -4.18 -2.51
C LEU A 12 -0.75 -2.79 -2.89
N ILE A 13 -0.77 -2.48 -4.18
CA ILE A 13 -0.25 -1.22 -4.75
C ILE A 13 -1.35 -0.54 -5.56
N ASP A 14 -1.34 0.78 -5.59
CA ASP A 14 -2.19 1.56 -6.48
C ASP A 14 -1.67 1.50 -7.91
N ASN A 15 -2.52 1.89 -8.87
CA ASN A 15 -2.22 1.74 -10.30
C ASN A 15 -1.45 2.94 -10.87
N ALA A 16 -0.50 3.51 -10.12
CA ALA A 16 0.27 4.65 -10.60
C ALA A 16 1.27 4.22 -11.71
N PRO A 17 1.41 5.01 -12.78
CA PRO A 17 2.23 4.64 -13.94
C PRO A 17 3.73 4.56 -13.65
N CYS A 18 4.18 5.07 -12.50
CA CYS A 18 5.58 4.99 -12.07
C CYS A 18 5.94 3.66 -11.38
N HIS A 19 4.96 2.79 -11.11
CA HIS A 19 5.24 1.50 -10.47
C HIS A 19 5.80 0.48 -11.47
N PRO A 20 6.79 -0.33 -11.05
CA PRO A 20 7.24 -1.48 -11.85
C PRO A 20 6.15 -2.55 -11.92
N ASN A 21 6.28 -3.52 -12.83
CA ASN A 21 5.28 -4.58 -12.94
C ASN A 21 5.25 -5.42 -11.67
N ALA A 22 4.09 -6.01 -11.37
CA ALA A 22 3.90 -6.80 -10.16
C ALA A 22 4.90 -7.95 -10.06
N GLN A 23 5.18 -8.61 -11.19
CA GLN A 23 6.13 -9.73 -11.29
C GLN A 23 7.56 -9.32 -10.90
N ASP A 24 7.95 -8.08 -11.17
CA ASP A 24 9.27 -7.55 -10.81
C ASP A 24 9.40 -7.33 -9.29
N LEU A 25 8.28 -7.22 -8.59
CA LEU A 25 8.21 -7.03 -7.14
C LEU A 25 8.07 -8.36 -6.37
N GLU A 26 7.74 -9.45 -7.04
CA GLU A 26 7.54 -10.75 -6.39
C GLU A 26 8.87 -11.44 -6.06
N ARG A 27 8.89 -12.21 -4.97
CA ARG A 27 10.01 -13.10 -4.68
C ARG A 27 9.85 -14.44 -5.38
N LYS A 28 10.97 -14.99 -5.86
CA LYS A 28 11.04 -16.32 -6.51
C LYS A 28 10.51 -17.46 -5.64
N ASP A 29 10.62 -17.33 -4.31
CA ASP A 29 10.13 -18.31 -3.35
C ASP A 29 8.60 -18.28 -3.17
N GLY A 30 7.90 -17.36 -3.84
CA GLY A 30 6.46 -17.20 -3.79
C GLY A 30 5.92 -16.69 -2.44
N LYS A 31 6.79 -16.36 -1.48
CA LYS A 31 6.38 -15.84 -0.17
C LYS A 31 6.05 -14.36 -0.21
N PHE A 32 6.46 -13.65 -1.25
CA PHE A 32 6.12 -12.25 -1.46
C PHE A 32 5.43 -12.10 -2.81
N LYS A 33 4.16 -11.69 -2.77
CA LYS A 33 3.30 -11.51 -3.94
C LYS A 33 2.87 -10.06 -4.03
N ALA A 34 2.70 -9.55 -5.25
CA ALA A 34 2.30 -8.17 -5.49
C ALA A 34 1.03 -8.13 -6.36
N MET A 35 0.14 -7.20 -6.07
CA MET A 35 -1.09 -7.01 -6.84
C MET A 35 -1.44 -5.52 -6.92
N PHE A 36 -1.85 -5.11 -8.12
CA PHE A 36 -2.45 -3.80 -8.34
C PHE A 36 -3.91 -3.82 -7.99
N LEU A 37 -4.36 -2.75 -7.34
CA LEU A 37 -5.77 -2.51 -7.13
C LEU A 37 -6.49 -2.20 -8.44
N PRO A 38 -7.82 -2.42 -8.47
CA PRO A 38 -8.62 -1.99 -9.60
C PRO A 38 -8.43 -0.49 -9.86
N PRO A 39 -8.38 -0.08 -11.14
CA PRO A 39 -8.29 1.33 -11.49
C PRO A 39 -9.47 2.11 -10.89
N ASN A 40 -9.21 3.34 -10.46
CA ASN A 40 -10.18 4.24 -9.82
C ASN A 40 -10.79 3.75 -8.49
N ALA A 41 -10.34 2.62 -7.94
CA ALA A 41 -10.80 2.12 -6.65
C ALA A 41 -9.86 2.48 -5.48
N THR A 42 -8.72 3.14 -5.75
CA THR A 42 -7.68 3.43 -4.76
C THR A 42 -8.25 4.13 -3.53
N SER A 43 -8.99 5.23 -3.68
CA SER A 43 -9.52 5.95 -2.52
C SER A 43 -10.61 5.19 -1.73
N LEU A 44 -11.25 4.20 -2.34
CA LEU A 44 -12.29 3.38 -1.71
C LEU A 44 -11.73 2.11 -1.07
N ILE A 45 -10.64 1.57 -1.57
CA ILE A 45 -10.12 0.26 -1.13
C ILE A 45 -8.78 0.42 -0.42
N GLN A 46 -7.98 1.46 -0.71
CA GLN A 46 -6.69 1.63 -0.07
C GLN A 46 -6.79 2.07 1.38
N PRO A 47 -6.28 1.25 2.31
CA PRO A 47 -6.24 1.62 3.72
C PRO A 47 -5.42 2.89 3.97
N MET A 48 -4.40 3.14 3.14
CA MET A 48 -3.53 4.32 3.25
C MET A 48 -4.31 5.62 3.01
N ASP A 49 -5.12 5.66 1.95
CA ASP A 49 -5.99 6.79 1.63
C ASP A 49 -7.05 7.01 2.71
N GLN A 50 -7.72 5.94 3.14
CA GLN A 50 -8.86 6.04 4.05
C GLN A 50 -8.49 6.41 5.48
N ARG A 51 -7.35 5.93 5.98
CA ARG A 51 -6.96 6.13 7.38
C ARG A 51 -5.89 7.19 7.49
N LEU A 52 -4.67 6.84 7.09
CA LEU A 52 -3.49 7.64 7.41
C LEU A 52 -3.53 9.00 6.71
N ILE A 53 -3.75 9.00 5.38
CA ILE A 53 -3.79 10.22 4.58
C ILE A 53 -4.99 11.09 4.99
N HIS A 54 -6.17 10.48 5.18
CA HIS A 54 -7.33 11.21 5.68
C HIS A 54 -7.05 11.89 7.02
N ALA A 55 -6.57 11.15 8.01
CA ALA A 55 -6.28 11.69 9.34
C ALA A 55 -5.22 12.81 9.30
N LEU A 56 -4.18 12.63 8.49
CA LEU A 56 -3.14 13.64 8.29
C LEU A 56 -3.71 14.93 7.67
N LYS A 57 -4.51 14.81 6.61
CA LYS A 57 -5.18 15.96 5.96
C LYS A 57 -6.10 16.69 6.94
N GLN A 58 -6.85 15.96 7.76
CA GLN A 58 -7.74 16.57 8.76
C GLN A 58 -6.96 17.31 9.85
N ARG A 59 -5.88 16.72 10.35
CA ARG A 59 -5.03 17.35 11.35
C ARG A 59 -4.38 18.62 10.80
N TYR A 60 -3.81 18.55 9.60
CA TYR A 60 -3.18 19.69 8.95
C TYR A 60 -4.15 20.86 8.78
N LYS A 61 -5.40 20.60 8.34
CA LYS A 61 -6.44 21.63 8.25
C LYS A 61 -6.80 22.27 9.59
N LYS A 62 -6.79 21.50 10.68
CA LYS A 62 -7.06 22.01 12.03
C LYS A 62 -5.91 22.82 12.63
N GLU A 63 -4.67 22.57 12.20
CA GLU A 63 -3.50 23.31 12.68
C GLU A 63 -3.20 24.57 11.84
N LEU A 64 -3.75 24.65 10.62
CA LEU A 64 -3.60 25.80 9.72
C LEU A 64 -4.70 26.87 9.83
N ILE A 65 -5.85 26.52 10.39
CA ILE A 65 -6.98 27.43 10.66
C ILE A 65 -6.95 27.76 12.15
#